data_AF-A0A3N6MQG0-F1
#
_entry.id   AF-A0A3N6MQG0-F1
#
_cell.length_a   1.000
_cell.length_b   1.000
_cell.length_c   1.000
_cell.angle_alpha   90.00
_cell.angle_beta   90.00
_cell.angle_gamma   90.00
#
_symmetry.space_group_name_H-M   'P 1'
#
loop_
_entity.id
_entity.type
_entity.pdbx_description
1 polymer ?
#
loop_
_entity_poly.entity_id
_entity_poly.type
_entity_poly.pdbx_seq_one_letter_code
_entity_poly.pdbx_strand_id
1 'polypeptide(L)'
;MELADENPRTEDEFEVTEFVADDDSLNQFKLELYHTHLPKLADSGFVDWNTQTKTITRGSQFDEIEPLLTLLTNHQDELPLDWP
;
A
#
# COMPACT_ATOMS: atom_id res chain seq x y z
N MET A 1 37.95 43.36 -3.82
CA MET A 1 37.51 41.95 -3.73
C MET A 1 36.27 41.99 -2.86
N GLU A 2 35.11 42.45 -3.32
CA GLU A 2 34.37 42.13 -4.55
C GLU A 2 34.01 40.64 -4.63
N LEU A 3 32.73 40.38 -4.36
CA LEU A 3 31.74 39.49 -4.99
C LEU A 3 30.46 39.73 -4.15
N ALA A 4 29.62 40.67 -4.57
CA ALA A 4 28.39 40.39 -5.31
C ALA A 4 27.38 39.65 -4.41
N ASP A 5 26.43 40.35 -3.80
CA ASP A 5 25.20 40.81 -4.47
C ASP A 5 24.32 39.59 -4.79
N GLU A 6 23.07 39.67 -4.36
CA GLU A 6 22.00 38.79 -4.80
C GLU A 6 22.07 37.35 -4.24
N ASN A 7 21.53 37.16 -3.03
CA ASN A 7 20.64 36.01 -2.83
C ASN A 7 19.20 36.55 -2.79
N PRO A 8 18.62 36.95 -3.94
CA PRO A 8 17.21 37.23 -4.02
C PRO A 8 16.58 35.85 -4.06
N ARG A 9 16.32 35.28 -2.87
CA ARG A 9 15.28 34.26 -2.85
C ARG A 9 13.99 34.98 -3.13
N THR A 10 13.67 35.07 -4.41
CA THR A 10 12.34 35.35 -4.92
C THR A 10 11.38 34.54 -4.06
N GLU A 11 10.43 35.22 -3.40
CA GLU A 11 9.44 34.62 -2.51
C GLU A 11 8.39 33.77 -3.26
N ASP A 12 8.76 33.21 -4.41
CA ASP A 12 7.87 32.38 -5.20
C ASP A 12 8.62 31.15 -5.72
N GLU A 13 7.88 30.03 -5.74
CA GLU A 13 8.27 28.71 -6.22
C GLU A 13 9.07 27.80 -5.26
N PHE A 14 8.52 27.58 -4.06
CA PHE A 14 8.08 26.20 -3.84
C PHE A 14 6.59 26.18 -4.11
N GLU A 15 6.22 26.08 -5.38
CA GLU A 15 4.96 25.47 -5.72
C GLU A 15 5.05 24.05 -5.14
N VAL A 16 4.49 23.89 -3.94
CA VAL A 16 4.01 22.61 -3.41
C VAL A 16 2.80 22.23 -4.25
N THR A 17 2.97 22.23 -5.57
CA THR A 17 1.98 21.71 -6.49
C THR A 17 2.09 20.21 -6.36
N GLU A 18 0.98 19.67 -5.88
CA GLU A 18 0.60 18.30 -6.14
C GLU A 18 1.43 17.26 -5.39
N PHE A 19 1.13 17.15 -4.09
CA PHE A 19 0.65 15.91 -3.46
C PHE A 19 0.83 14.64 -4.31
N VAL A 20 2.08 14.29 -4.60
CA VAL A 20 2.44 12.94 -5.04
C VAL A 20 1.90 12.04 -3.96
N ALA A 21 1.01 11.09 -4.31
CA ALA A 21 0.55 10.11 -3.35
C ALA A 21 1.79 9.50 -2.68
N ASP A 22 1.96 9.82 -1.41
CA ASP A 22 3.24 9.80 -0.71
C ASP A 22 3.86 8.40 -0.85
N ASP A 23 4.97 8.27 -1.59
CA ASP A 23 5.64 6.97 -1.82
C ASP A 23 5.97 6.27 -0.49
N ASP A 24 6.20 7.06 0.55
CA ASP A 24 6.39 6.64 1.93
C ASP A 24 5.16 5.94 2.52
N SER A 25 3.94 6.42 2.23
CA SER A 25 2.69 5.79 2.68
C SER A 25 2.46 4.42 2.01
N LEU A 26 2.77 4.31 0.70
CA LEU A 26 2.71 3.03 -0.01
C LEU A 26 3.77 2.04 0.47
N ASN A 27 4.96 2.53 0.83
CA ASN A 27 6.03 1.70 1.39
C ASN A 27 5.69 1.22 2.80
N GLN A 28 5.12 2.09 3.64
CA GLN A 28 4.62 1.73 4.98
C GLN A 28 3.53 0.64 4.88
N PHE A 29 2.55 0.83 3.98
CA PHE A 29 1.49 -0.15 3.77
C PHE A 29 2.04 -1.51 3.30
N LYS A 30 2.98 -1.53 2.35
CA LYS A 30 3.64 -2.77 1.91
C LYS A 30 4.40 -3.45 3.03
N LEU A 31 5.04 -2.69 3.91
CA LEU A 31 5.77 -3.21 5.06
C LEU A 31 4.81 -3.88 6.05
N GLU A 32 3.70 -3.24 6.38
CA GLU A 32 2.66 -3.81 7.23
C GLU A 32 2.01 -5.04 6.59
N LEU A 33 1.78 -5.01 5.27
CA LEU A 33 1.28 -6.17 4.53
C LEU A 33 2.22 -7.37 4.67
N TYR A 34 3.52 -7.14 4.49
CA TYR A 34 4.56 -8.17 4.54
C TYR A 34 4.77 -8.75 5.94
N HIS A 35 4.81 -7.89 6.96
CA HIS A 35 5.18 -8.29 8.32
C HIS A 35 3.99 -8.64 9.21
N THR A 36 2.78 -8.13 8.92
CA THR A 36 1.61 -8.28 9.77
C THR A 36 0.50 -9.06 9.08
N HIS A 37 0.09 -8.66 7.88
CA HIS A 37 -1.13 -9.22 7.27
C HIS A 37 -0.89 -10.57 6.59
N LEU A 38 0.12 -10.68 5.73
CA LEU A 38 0.43 -11.93 5.01
C LEU A 38 0.78 -13.09 5.95
N PRO A 39 1.59 -12.90 7.03
CA PRO A 39 1.86 -13.98 7.97
C PRO A 39 0.60 -14.47 8.70
N LYS A 40 -0.32 -13.57 9.06
CA LYS A 40 -1.59 -13.94 9.72
C LYS A 40 -2.53 -14.72 8.79
N LEU A 41 -2.62 -14.30 7.53
CA LEU A 41 -3.40 -15.02 6.53
C LEU A 41 -2.80 -16.39 6.24
N ALA A 42 -1.47 -16.51 6.29
CA ALA A 42 -0.78 -17.79 6.12
C ALA A 42 -0.94 -18.73 7.31
N ASP A 43 -0.86 -18.19 8.53
CA ASP A 43 -1.14 -18.94 9.77
C ASP A 43 -2.58 -19.45 9.81
N SER A 44 -3.53 -18.67 9.27
CA SER A 44 -4.94 -19.07 9.12
C SER A 44 -5.19 -20.05 7.96
N GLY A 45 -4.15 -20.45 7.20
CA GLY A 45 -4.26 -21.40 6.10
C GLY A 45 -4.95 -20.88 4.83
N PHE A 46 -5.30 -19.59 4.79
CA PHE A 46 -5.98 -18.98 3.64
C PHE A 46 -5.04 -18.73 2.47
N VAL A 47 -3.79 -18.34 2.75
CA VAL A 47 -2.75 -18.14 1.73
C VAL A 47 -1.50 -18.93 2.10
N ASP A 48 -0.71 -19.30 1.12
CA ASP A 48 0.66 -19.77 1.36
C ASP A 48 1.60 -18.64 0.97
N TRP A 49 2.30 -18.10 1.96
CA TRP A 49 3.18 -16.95 1.80
C TRP A 49 4.65 -17.37 1.86
N ASN A 50 5.32 -17.29 0.71
CA ASN A 50 6.74 -17.57 0.63
C ASN A 50 7.56 -16.26 0.72
N THR A 51 8.14 -16.02 1.91
CA THR A 51 8.98 -14.83 2.17
C THR A 51 10.27 -14.80 1.38
N GLN A 52 10.81 -15.95 0.96
CA GLN A 52 12.04 -16.00 0.16
C GLN A 52 11.80 -15.57 -1.29
N THR A 53 10.72 -16.06 -1.90
CA THR A 53 10.36 -15.74 -3.29
C THR A 53 9.42 -14.55 -3.40
N LYS A 54 8.97 -14.01 -2.25
CA LYS A 54 7.95 -12.96 -2.14
C LYS A 54 6.69 -13.29 -2.95
N THR A 55 6.27 -14.56 -2.91
CA THR A 55 5.15 -15.06 -3.70
C THR A 55 4.02 -15.51 -2.78
N ILE A 56 2.80 -15.09 -3.11
CA ILE A 56 1.57 -15.50 -2.43
C ILE A 56 0.88 -16.52 -3.31
N THR A 57 0.53 -17.68 -2.75
CA THR A 57 -0.31 -18.68 -3.43
C THR A 57 -1.53 -18.99 -2.58
N ARG A 58 -2.53 -19.68 -3.15
CA ARG A 58 -3.73 -20.07 -2.41
C ARG A 58 -3.38 -21.15 -1.39
N GLY A 59 -3.75 -20.92 -0.13
CA GLY A 59 -3.58 -21.88 0.94
C GLY A 59 -4.65 -22.97 0.90
N SER A 60 -4.50 -24.00 1.73
CA SER A 60 -5.43 -25.14 1.77
C SER A 60 -6.84 -24.79 2.24
N GLN A 61 -7.03 -23.66 2.93
CA GLN A 61 -8.34 -23.17 3.39
C GLN A 61 -8.87 -22.02 2.54
N PHE A 62 -8.26 -21.73 1.38
CA PHE A 62 -8.69 -20.63 0.52
C PHE A 62 -10.15 -20.76 0.08
N ASP A 63 -10.62 -21.98 -0.20
CA ASP A 63 -12.01 -22.25 -0.60
C ASP A 63 -13.06 -21.75 0.42
N GLU A 64 -12.71 -21.62 1.70
CA GLU A 64 -13.64 -21.11 2.72
C GLU A 64 -13.91 -19.61 2.55
N ILE A 65 -12.91 -18.85 2.11
CA ILE A 65 -13.02 -17.39 1.92
C ILE A 65 -13.21 -17.00 0.46
N GLU A 66 -12.99 -17.90 -0.49
CA GLU A 66 -13.21 -17.69 -1.93
C GLU A 66 -14.59 -17.10 -2.26
N PRO A 67 -15.73 -17.62 -1.75
CA PRO A 67 -17.04 -17.05 -2.07
C PRO A 67 -17.20 -15.63 -1.54
N LEU A 68 -16.61 -15.31 -0.36
CA LEU A 68 -16.62 -13.97 0.19
C LEU A 68 -15.75 -13.02 -0.65
N LEU A 69 -14.54 -13.43 -1.01
CA LEU A 69 -13.62 -12.69 -1.88
C LEU A 69 -14.25 -12.41 -3.25
N THR A 70 -14.94 -13.39 -3.82
CA THR A 70 -15.65 -13.28 -5.10
C THR A 70 -16.76 -12.25 -5.00
N LEU A 71 -17.54 -12.26 -3.91
CA LEU A 71 -18.59 -11.28 -3.68
C LEU A 71 -18.00 -9.87 -3.51
N LEU A 72 -16.95 -9.71 -2.71
CA LEU A 72 -16.26 -8.42 -2.54
C LEU A 72 -15.70 -7.89 -3.86
N THR A 73 -15.11 -8.76 -4.69
CA THR A 73 -14.55 -8.37 -6.00
C THR A 73 -15.65 -7.98 -6.98
N ASN A 74 -16.77 -8.72 -6.99
CA ASN A 74 -17.91 -8.42 -7.86
C ASN A 74 -18.64 -7.14 -7.46
N HIS A 75 -18.65 -6.80 -6.17
CA HIS A 75 -19.33 -5.63 -5.61
C HIS A 75 -18.35 -4.53 -5.18
N GLN A 76 -17.12 -4.51 -5.69
CA GLN A 76 -16.09 -3.55 -5.27
C GLN A 76 -16.56 -2.09 -5.39
N ASP A 77 -17.39 -1.80 -6.41
CA ASP A 77 -17.93 -0.48 -6.72
C ASP A 77 -19.13 -0.09 -5.83
N GLU A 78 -19.69 -1.05 -5.09
CA GLU A 78 -20.78 -0.86 -4.13
C GLU A 78 -20.31 -0.95 -2.68
N LEU A 79 -19.01 -1.20 -2.45
CA LEU A 79 -18.47 -1.25 -1.10
C LEU A 79 -18.59 0.13 -0.45
N PRO A 80 -19.16 0.21 0.77
CA PRO A 80 -19.21 1.46 1.49
C PRO A 80 -17.78 1.97 1.73
N LEU A 81 -17.60 3.29 1.65
CA LEU A 81 -16.32 3.98 1.94
C LEU A 81 -15.75 3.68 3.34
N ASP A 82 -16.56 3.09 4.23
CA ASP A 82 -16.26 2.74 5.62
C ASP A 82 -15.97 1.23 5.82
N TRP A 83 -15.56 0.53 4.77
CA TRP A 83 -15.03 -0.83 4.92
C TRP A 83 -13.69 -0.78 5.68
N PRO A 84 -13.51 -1.57 6.76
CA PRO A 84 -12.35 -1.50 7.65
C PRO A 84 -11.06 -2.03 7.04
#